data_AF-A0A397FQW5-F1
#
_entry.id   AF-A0A397FQW5-F1
#
_cell.length_a   1.000
_cell.length_b   1.000
_cell.length_c   1.000
_cell.angle_alpha   90.00
_cell.angle_beta   90.00
_cell.angle_gamma   90.00
#
_symmetry.space_group_name_H-M   'P 1'
#
loop_
_entity.id
_entity.type
_entity.pdbx_description
1 polymer ?
#
loop_
_entity_poly.entity_id
_entity_poly.type
_entity_poly.pdbx_seq_one_letter_code
_entity_poly.pdbx_strand_id
1 'polypeptide(L)'
;MKETKVNQNTTEKSSVGGSKLDQQIITGTLTSRIETRETKTEPFYYGFFKFPNQEQETPVIWKKQAKPDIKKGSQVQLKGNWAKSNNSRPSFTCQVYQILKDPPELTIQSLRKQIQPLLSFTLEQKQEWQQKTDFLFSKNRALEKLEKISKLGNQYLQAYLLTKNARYSNYQQELLKHTNFTSETYLERMASELEDTERRIKAIQAQDKANQRIRELEQKISDLEKQNQDLDYLLTSGKNSEIIKKLQTKIQELNKKTDEIEKEVNQ
;
A
#
# COMPACT_ATOMS: atom_id res chain seq x y z
N MET A 1 -23.64 -7.93 49.59
CA MET A 1 -22.90 -6.98 48.73
C MET A 1 -23.55 -6.98 47.36
N LYS A 2 -23.99 -5.81 46.91
CA LYS A 2 -24.93 -5.64 45.79
C LYS A 2 -24.19 -5.75 44.46
N GLU A 3 -24.62 -6.69 43.62
CA GLU A 3 -24.28 -6.75 42.19
C GLU A 3 -24.86 -5.50 41.51
N THR A 4 -23.98 -4.73 40.87
CA THR A 4 -24.38 -3.54 40.12
C THR A 4 -24.59 -3.96 38.66
N LYS A 5 -25.85 -4.07 38.26
CA LYS A 5 -26.26 -4.36 36.88
C LYS A 5 -25.82 -3.23 35.95
N VAL A 6 -25.18 -3.62 34.85
CA VAL A 6 -24.80 -2.76 33.73
C VAL A 6 -26.05 -2.16 33.09
N ASN A 7 -26.06 -0.83 32.98
CA ASN A 7 -27.19 -0.05 32.49
C ASN A 7 -27.37 -0.29 30.98
N GLN A 8 -28.59 -0.71 30.61
CA GLN A 8 -28.99 -1.02 29.25
C GLN A 8 -29.13 0.27 28.43
N ASN A 9 -28.62 0.26 27.19
CA ASN A 9 -28.89 1.30 26.20
C ASN A 9 -30.40 1.45 26.02
N THR A 10 -30.94 2.60 26.44
CA THR A 10 -32.35 2.94 26.27
C THR A 10 -32.55 3.49 24.86
N THR A 11 -33.10 2.67 23.97
CA THR A 11 -33.63 3.10 22.68
C THR A 11 -35.06 3.56 22.93
N GLU A 12 -35.28 4.86 23.16
CA GLU A 12 -36.64 5.40 23.16
C GLU A 12 -37.20 5.37 21.73
N LYS A 13 -38.21 4.52 21.51
CA LYS A 13 -39.07 4.55 20.32
C LYS A 13 -40.32 5.35 20.66
N SER A 14 -40.47 6.55 20.09
CA SER A 14 -41.75 7.25 20.00
C SER A 14 -42.50 6.81 18.73
N SER A 15 -43.80 6.58 18.86
CA SER A 15 -44.69 6.17 17.77
C SER A 15 -45.65 7.29 17.36
N VAL A 16 -45.90 7.35 16.05
CA VAL A 16 -47.00 8.03 15.33
C VAL A 16 -47.00 9.57 15.30
N GLY A 17 -47.01 10.11 14.08
CA GLY A 17 -47.48 11.48 13.76
C GLY A 17 -46.35 12.44 13.36
N GLY A 18 -46.34 12.87 12.10
CA GLY A 18 -45.22 13.61 11.51
C GLY A 18 -44.78 14.85 12.28
N SER A 19 -43.51 14.91 12.68
CA SER A 19 -42.79 16.12 13.11
C SER A 19 -41.29 15.82 13.29
N LYS A 20 -40.44 16.82 12.98
CA LYS A 20 -38.95 16.92 13.04
C LYS A 20 -38.12 15.68 13.47
N LEU A 21 -37.17 15.27 12.61
CA LEU A 21 -36.11 14.30 12.93
C LEU A 21 -35.39 14.65 14.24
N ASP A 22 -35.52 13.80 15.26
CA ASP A 22 -34.91 13.98 16.58
C ASP A 22 -33.37 13.86 16.55
N GLN A 23 -32.70 14.80 17.22
CA GLN A 23 -31.24 14.78 17.43
C GLN A 23 -30.80 13.54 18.20
N GLN A 24 -29.77 12.85 17.70
CA GLN A 24 -29.16 11.67 18.32
C GLN A 24 -27.77 11.99 18.89
N ILE A 25 -27.36 11.19 19.88
CA ILE A 25 -26.02 11.25 20.49
C ILE A 25 -25.33 9.90 20.22
N ILE A 26 -24.15 9.93 19.59
CA ILE A 26 -23.36 8.74 19.26
C ILE A 26 -21.91 8.92 19.71
N THR A 27 -21.18 7.82 19.94
CA THR A 27 -19.78 7.86 20.36
C THR A 27 -18.92 7.02 19.42
N GLY A 28 -17.84 7.59 18.91
CA GLY A 28 -16.91 6.90 18.01
C GLY A 28 -15.50 7.45 18.05
N THR A 29 -14.61 6.80 17.31
CA THR A 29 -13.19 7.17 17.22
C THR A 29 -12.88 7.75 15.85
N LEU A 30 -12.28 8.94 15.77
CA LEU A 30 -11.85 9.55 14.51
C LEU A 30 -10.67 8.77 13.93
N THR A 31 -10.81 8.17 12.75
CA THR A 31 -9.76 7.35 12.10
C THR A 31 -9.03 8.08 10.97
N SER A 32 -9.59 9.18 10.47
CA SER A 32 -8.97 10.03 9.45
C SER A 32 -8.51 11.37 10.01
N ARG A 33 -7.76 12.13 9.22
CA ARG A 33 -7.65 13.58 9.46
C ARG A 33 -8.98 14.24 9.09
N ILE A 34 -9.29 15.37 9.72
CA ILE A 34 -10.43 16.19 9.31
C ILE A 34 -10.02 17.01 8.09
N GLU A 35 -10.71 16.76 7.00
CA GLU A 35 -10.51 17.41 5.73
C GLU A 35 -11.53 18.52 5.52
N THR A 36 -11.16 19.47 4.65
CA THR A 36 -12.02 20.57 4.24
C THR A 36 -12.49 20.29 2.83
N ARG A 37 -13.79 20.39 2.60
CA ARG A 37 -14.36 20.32 1.26
C ARG A 37 -14.96 21.67 0.92
N GLU A 38 -14.36 22.31 -0.08
CA GLU A 38 -14.88 23.54 -0.65
C GLU A 38 -16.16 23.25 -1.42
N THR A 39 -17.19 24.08 -1.22
CA THR A 39 -18.43 24.02 -2.02
C THR A 39 -18.79 25.39 -2.55
N LYS A 40 -19.71 25.43 -3.53
CA LYS A 40 -20.17 26.67 -4.16
C LYS A 40 -20.86 27.63 -3.20
N THR A 41 -21.38 27.14 -2.08
CA THR A 41 -22.10 27.95 -1.09
C THR A 41 -21.22 28.22 0.12
N GLU A 42 -20.78 27.17 0.82
CA GLU A 42 -19.97 27.30 2.03
C GLU A 42 -19.09 26.05 2.22
N PRO A 43 -17.84 26.19 2.71
CA PRO A 43 -17.01 25.04 3.01
C PRO A 43 -17.63 24.18 4.12
N PHE A 44 -17.43 22.87 4.05
CA PHE A 44 -17.76 21.97 5.15
C PHE A 44 -16.59 21.06 5.49
N TYR A 45 -16.58 20.59 6.73
CA TYR A 45 -15.53 19.72 7.24
C TYR A 45 -16.04 18.31 7.39
N TYR A 46 -15.18 17.33 7.15
CA TYR A 46 -15.55 15.93 7.35
C TYR A 46 -14.39 15.10 7.87
N GLY A 47 -14.72 14.03 8.57
CA GLY A 47 -13.79 13.01 9.04
C GLY A 47 -14.50 11.67 9.15
N PHE A 48 -13.73 10.58 9.12
CA PHE A 48 -14.25 9.23 9.23
C PHE A 48 -14.14 8.71 10.65
N PHE A 49 -15.24 8.15 11.15
CA PHE A 49 -15.33 7.62 12.50
C PHE A 49 -15.59 6.12 12.47
N LYS A 50 -14.88 5.39 13.32
CA LYS A 50 -15.21 4.01 13.63
C LYS A 50 -16.15 3.99 14.84
N PHE A 51 -17.32 3.41 14.68
CA PHE A 51 -18.27 3.19 15.77
C PHE A 51 -18.17 1.74 16.28
N PRO A 52 -18.34 1.48 17.60
CA PRO A 52 -18.09 0.16 18.20
C PRO A 52 -18.85 -1.01 17.55
N ASN A 53 -20.04 -0.76 17.02
CA ASN A 53 -20.92 -1.78 16.44
C ASN A 53 -21.00 -1.69 14.91
N GLN A 54 -20.01 -1.07 14.26
CA GLN A 54 -19.95 -0.94 12.81
C GLN A 54 -18.57 -1.32 12.29
N GLU A 55 -18.54 -2.26 11.35
CA GLU A 55 -17.30 -2.65 10.67
C GLU A 55 -16.81 -1.56 9.71
N GLN A 56 -17.74 -0.83 9.10
CA GLN A 56 -17.39 0.26 8.22
C GLN A 56 -17.19 1.54 9.02
N GLU A 57 -16.23 2.35 8.58
CA GLU A 57 -16.13 3.72 9.07
C GLU A 57 -17.34 4.52 8.58
N THR A 58 -17.69 5.59 9.28
CA THR A 58 -18.81 6.46 8.94
C THR A 58 -18.35 7.90 8.76
N PRO A 59 -18.73 8.58 7.68
CA PRO A 59 -18.44 10.00 7.54
C PRO A 59 -19.26 10.83 8.52
N VAL A 60 -18.56 11.67 9.27
CA VAL A 60 -19.13 12.70 10.14
C VAL A 60 -18.86 14.05 9.50
N ILE A 61 -19.90 14.89 9.40
CA ILE A 61 -19.89 16.15 8.65
C ILE A 61 -20.23 17.30 9.60
N TRP A 62 -19.46 18.37 9.52
CA TRP A 62 -19.72 19.65 10.18
C TRP A 62 -20.02 20.71 9.13
N LYS A 63 -21.24 21.26 9.16
CA LYS A 63 -21.70 22.31 8.24
C LYS A 63 -21.83 23.62 9.00
N LYS A 64 -21.46 24.74 8.37
CA LYS A 64 -21.66 26.10 8.91
C LYS A 64 -21.01 26.32 10.28
N GLN A 65 -19.92 25.61 10.54
CA GLN A 65 -19.17 25.66 11.79
C GLN A 65 -17.69 25.79 11.45
N ALA A 66 -16.89 26.31 12.39
CA ALA A 66 -15.45 26.27 12.27
C ALA A 66 -14.93 24.82 12.18
N LYS A 67 -13.73 24.66 11.60
CA LYS A 67 -13.08 23.36 11.54
C LYS A 67 -12.98 22.75 12.94
N PRO A 68 -13.49 21.52 13.17
CA PRO A 68 -13.35 20.86 14.46
C PRO A 68 -11.87 20.61 14.75
N ASP A 69 -11.42 20.98 15.93
CA ASP A 69 -10.08 20.66 16.41
C ASP A 69 -10.09 19.30 17.10
N ILE A 70 -10.26 18.24 16.30
CA ILE A 70 -10.26 16.86 16.77
C ILE A 70 -9.07 16.14 16.15
N LYS A 71 -8.18 15.60 17.00
CA LYS A 71 -7.02 14.84 16.55
C LYS A 71 -7.42 13.44 16.09
N LYS A 72 -6.79 12.94 15.02
CA LYS A 72 -6.97 11.54 14.59
C LYS A 72 -6.65 10.60 15.75
N GLY A 73 -7.55 9.66 16.03
CA GLY A 73 -7.49 8.71 17.14
C GLY A 73 -8.27 9.17 18.39
N SER A 74 -8.83 10.38 18.40
CA SER A 74 -9.68 10.85 19.51
C SER A 74 -10.99 10.06 19.55
N GLN A 75 -11.42 9.71 20.76
CA GLN A 75 -12.77 9.25 21.04
C GLN A 75 -13.66 10.47 21.32
N VAL A 76 -14.75 10.59 20.57
CA VAL A 76 -15.61 11.78 20.57
C VAL A 76 -17.07 11.35 20.70
N GLN A 77 -17.81 12.06 21.53
CA GLN A 77 -19.26 12.04 21.54
C GLN A 77 -19.78 13.10 20.56
N LEU A 78 -20.67 12.69 19.68
CA LEU A 78 -21.22 13.52 18.61
C LEU A 78 -22.72 13.63 18.83
N LYS A 79 -23.24 14.85 18.88
CA LYS A 79 -24.66 15.15 18.87
C LYS A 79 -25.04 15.76 17.53
N GLY A 80 -26.10 15.25 16.92
CA GLY A 80 -26.49 15.63 15.58
C GLY A 80 -27.54 14.71 15.00
N ASN A 81 -27.63 14.72 13.68
CA ASN A 81 -28.66 13.95 12.98
C ASN A 81 -27.98 13.01 12.00
N TRP A 82 -28.48 11.78 11.94
CA TRP A 82 -28.18 10.92 10.80
C TRP A 82 -28.76 11.57 9.55
N ALA A 83 -27.87 11.92 8.64
CA ALA A 83 -28.25 12.26 7.30
C ALA A 83 -28.26 10.95 6.51
N LYS A 84 -29.42 10.61 5.96
CA LYS A 84 -29.50 9.75 4.78
C LYS A 84 -29.04 10.58 3.58
N SER A 85 -27.78 11.02 3.59
CA SER A 85 -27.27 11.79 2.46
C SER A 85 -27.27 10.88 1.24
N ASN A 86 -26.85 9.62 1.39
CA ASN A 86 -26.82 8.62 0.32
C ASN A 86 -27.13 7.23 0.93
N ASN A 87 -28.15 6.51 0.45
CA ASN A 87 -28.63 5.24 1.03
C ASN A 87 -27.57 4.09 1.17
N SER A 88 -26.34 4.25 0.65
CA SER A 88 -25.25 3.26 0.70
C SER A 88 -24.34 3.37 1.93
N ARG A 89 -24.17 4.58 2.48
CA ARG A 89 -23.36 4.82 3.68
C ARG A 89 -23.98 5.99 4.45
N PRO A 90 -24.64 5.76 5.58
CA PRO A 90 -25.23 6.83 6.36
C PRO A 90 -24.12 7.80 6.77
N SER A 91 -24.40 9.10 6.71
CA SER A 91 -23.49 10.11 7.25
C SER A 91 -24.11 10.72 8.49
N PHE A 92 -23.28 11.18 9.40
CA PHE A 92 -23.74 11.86 10.60
C PHE A 92 -23.43 13.35 10.49
N THR A 93 -24.46 14.18 10.40
CA THR A 93 -24.28 15.64 10.45
C THR A 93 -24.20 16.05 11.91
N CYS A 94 -22.98 16.34 12.36
CA CYS A 94 -22.70 16.76 13.72
C CYS A 94 -23.00 18.26 13.88
N GLN A 95 -23.65 18.59 15.00
CA GLN A 95 -23.92 19.97 15.40
C GLN A 95 -23.13 20.35 16.65
N VAL A 96 -22.95 19.39 17.55
CA VAL A 96 -22.16 19.59 18.77
C VAL A 96 -21.32 18.34 18.97
N TYR A 97 -20.07 18.51 19.36
CA TYR A 97 -19.21 17.40 19.72
C TYR A 97 -18.54 17.67 21.07
N GLN A 98 -18.19 16.58 21.75
CA GLN A 98 -17.39 16.60 22.96
C GLN A 98 -16.31 15.53 22.83
N ILE A 99 -15.05 15.93 22.94
CA ILE A 99 -13.94 14.97 23.00
C ILE A 99 -14.02 14.28 24.37
N LEU A 100 -14.16 12.96 24.35
CA LEU A 100 -14.16 12.13 25.56
C LEU A 100 -12.74 11.71 25.92
N LYS A 101 -11.91 11.48 24.92
CA LYS A 101 -10.51 11.04 25.08
C LYS A 101 -9.70 11.45 23.86
N ASP A 102 -8.60 12.16 24.08
CA ASP A 102 -7.62 12.45 23.04
C ASP A 102 -6.77 11.22 22.70
N PRO A 103 -6.20 11.15 21.47
CA PRO A 103 -5.23 10.13 21.14
C PRO A 103 -3.99 10.30 22.05
N PRO A 104 -3.27 9.20 22.32
CA PRO A 104 -1.99 9.31 22.99
C PRO A 104 -1.07 10.24 22.20
N GLU A 105 -0.28 11.04 22.91
CA GLU A 105 0.64 11.96 22.26
C GLU A 105 1.60 11.20 21.33
N LEU A 106 1.79 11.76 20.14
CA LEU A 106 2.77 11.27 19.19
C LEU A 106 4.16 11.52 19.78
N THR A 107 4.84 10.44 20.14
CA THR A 107 6.21 10.50 20.65
C THR A 107 7.20 10.19 19.54
N ILE A 108 8.43 10.69 19.69
CA ILE A 108 9.55 10.31 18.82
C ILE A 108 9.72 8.79 18.78
N GLN A 109 9.50 8.12 19.92
CA GLN A 109 9.58 6.66 20.01
C GLN A 109 8.49 5.96 19.20
N SER A 110 7.24 6.45 19.23
CA SER A 110 6.16 5.86 18.42
C SER A 110 6.40 6.03 16.93
N LEU A 111 6.91 7.21 16.51
CA LEU A 111 7.26 7.44 15.11
C LEU A 111 8.44 6.57 14.66
N ARG A 112 9.48 6.45 15.49
CA ARG A 112 10.61 5.53 15.21
C ARG A 112 10.13 4.09 15.04
N LYS A 113 9.21 3.62 15.90
CA LYS A 113 8.63 2.28 15.77
C LYS A 113 7.87 2.08 14.45
N GLN A 114 7.18 3.11 13.95
CA GLN A 114 6.48 3.03 12.65
C GLN A 114 7.44 3.06 11.46
N ILE A 115 8.52 3.84 11.55
CA ILE A 115 9.50 3.98 10.45
C ILE A 115 10.43 2.76 10.37
N GLN A 116 10.80 2.17 11.50
CA GLN A 116 11.76 1.07 11.57
C GLN A 116 11.50 -0.10 10.60
N PRO A 117 10.28 -0.67 10.49
CA PRO A 117 10.03 -1.75 9.55
C PRO A 117 10.19 -1.35 8.08
N LEU A 118 9.90 -0.09 7.74
CA LEU A 118 10.10 0.43 6.38
C LEU A 118 11.60 0.59 6.07
N LEU A 119 12.38 1.05 7.06
CA LEU A 119 13.83 1.15 6.96
C LEU A 119 14.50 -0.23 6.87
N SER A 120 14.10 -1.21 7.69
CA SER A 120 14.72 -2.53 7.66
C SER A 120 14.55 -3.21 6.30
N PHE A 121 13.33 -3.17 5.74
CA PHE A 121 13.06 -3.71 4.40
C PHE A 121 13.94 -3.09 3.32
N THR A 122 14.06 -1.75 3.32
CA THR A 122 14.86 -1.04 2.32
C THR A 122 16.37 -1.29 2.48
N LEU A 123 16.85 -1.43 3.71
CA LEU A 123 18.25 -1.75 4.01
C LEU A 123 18.61 -3.17 3.60
N GLU A 124 17.74 -4.15 3.86
CA GLU A 124 17.92 -5.54 3.43
C GLU A 124 18.04 -5.66 1.91
N GLN A 125 17.14 -5.00 1.18
CA GLN A 125 17.18 -4.94 -0.28
C GLN A 125 18.49 -4.34 -0.79
N LYS A 126 18.91 -3.21 -0.23
CA LYS A 126 20.18 -2.56 -0.60
C LYS A 126 21.38 -3.49 -0.37
N GLN A 127 21.40 -4.21 0.75
CA GLN A 127 22.47 -5.14 1.07
C GLN A 127 22.51 -6.31 0.09
N GLU A 128 21.35 -6.87 -0.27
CA GLU A 128 21.27 -7.96 -1.25
C GLU A 128 21.80 -7.52 -2.63
N TRP A 129 21.41 -6.32 -3.08
CA TRP A 129 21.92 -5.76 -4.34
C TRP A 129 23.43 -5.56 -4.31
N GLN A 130 23.96 -4.99 -3.22
CA GLN A 130 25.40 -4.79 -3.06
C GLN A 130 26.16 -6.12 -3.16
N GLN A 131 25.68 -7.17 -2.48
CA GLN A 131 26.29 -8.51 -2.54
C GLN A 131 26.31 -9.08 -3.96
N LYS A 132 25.22 -8.93 -4.72
CA LYS A 132 25.16 -9.39 -6.12
C LYS A 132 26.12 -8.64 -7.02
N THR A 133 26.18 -7.32 -6.88
CA THR A 133 27.11 -6.48 -7.65
C THR A 133 28.56 -6.84 -7.34
N ASP A 134 28.92 -6.99 -6.07
CA ASP A 134 30.27 -7.38 -5.65
C ASP A 134 30.66 -8.77 -6.17
N PHE A 135 29.71 -9.72 -6.15
CA PHE A 135 29.90 -11.04 -6.73
C PHE A 135 30.20 -10.97 -8.24
N LEU A 136 29.38 -10.25 -9.02
CA LEU A 136 29.56 -10.11 -10.47
C LEU A 136 30.91 -9.46 -10.82
N PHE A 137 31.29 -8.38 -10.13
CA PHE A 137 32.60 -7.76 -10.33
C PHE A 137 33.75 -8.70 -10.00
N SER A 138 33.62 -9.51 -8.94
CA SER A 138 34.61 -10.52 -8.57
C SER A 138 34.79 -11.56 -9.68
N LYS A 139 33.69 -12.03 -10.29
CA LYS A 139 33.72 -12.98 -11.42
C LYS A 139 34.32 -12.35 -12.66
N ASN A 140 33.98 -11.11 -12.98
CA ASN A 140 34.56 -10.40 -14.12
C ASN A 140 36.09 -10.26 -13.98
N ARG A 141 36.58 -9.87 -12.79
CA ARG A 141 38.02 -9.84 -12.50
C ARG A 141 38.68 -11.21 -12.56
N ALA A 142 37.96 -12.29 -12.23
CA ALA A 142 38.48 -13.65 -12.33
C ALA A 142 38.68 -14.08 -13.79
N LEU A 143 37.74 -13.71 -14.67
CA LEU A 143 37.84 -13.93 -16.12
C LEU A 143 39.02 -13.15 -16.72
N GLU A 144 39.13 -11.85 -16.44
CA GLU A 144 40.25 -11.04 -16.92
C GLU A 144 41.62 -11.61 -16.50
N LYS A 145 41.71 -12.14 -15.28
CA LYS A 145 42.94 -12.80 -14.79
C LYS A 145 43.22 -14.09 -15.55
N LEU A 146 42.19 -14.89 -15.82
CA LEU A 146 42.34 -16.15 -16.55
C LEU A 146 42.80 -15.88 -17.99
N GLU A 147 42.26 -14.87 -18.66
CA GLU A 147 42.71 -14.42 -19.99
C GLU A 147 44.16 -13.91 -20.00
N LYS A 148 44.59 -13.19 -18.96
CA LYS A 148 45.98 -12.74 -18.85
C LYS A 148 46.93 -13.92 -18.64
N ILE A 149 46.56 -14.87 -17.81
CA ILE A 149 47.40 -16.04 -17.49
C ILE A 149 47.46 -17.02 -18.65
N SER A 150 46.37 -17.22 -19.40
CA SER A 150 46.37 -18.10 -20.58
C SER A 150 47.39 -17.65 -21.63
N LYS A 151 47.63 -16.34 -21.76
CA LYS A 151 48.64 -15.76 -22.65
C LYS A 151 50.09 -16.02 -22.21
N LEU A 152 50.33 -16.33 -20.93
CA LEU A 152 51.67 -16.57 -20.38
C LEU A 152 52.15 -18.02 -20.60
N GLY A 153 51.24 -18.92 -20.97
CA GLY A 153 51.55 -20.33 -21.26
C GLY A 153 50.82 -21.32 -20.34
N ASN A 154 50.66 -22.55 -20.83
CA ASN A 154 49.79 -23.56 -20.22
C ASN A 154 50.19 -23.95 -18.79
N GLN A 155 51.49 -23.99 -18.50
CA GLN A 155 52.01 -24.31 -17.16
C GLN A 155 51.54 -23.32 -16.07
N TYR A 156 51.47 -22.03 -16.40
CA TYR A 156 51.00 -20.98 -15.47
C TYR A 156 49.48 -21.04 -15.29
N LEU A 157 48.75 -21.33 -16.37
CA LEU A 157 47.31 -21.54 -16.31
C LEU A 157 46.96 -22.74 -15.42
N GLN A 158 47.67 -23.85 -15.57
CA GLN A 158 47.45 -25.05 -14.78
C GLN A 158 47.73 -24.82 -13.28
N ALA A 159 48.82 -24.14 -12.93
CA ALA A 159 49.13 -23.76 -11.55
C ALA A 159 48.06 -22.83 -10.94
N TYR A 160 47.56 -21.87 -11.72
CA TYR A 160 46.48 -20.97 -11.30
C TYR A 160 45.16 -21.73 -11.04
N LEU A 161 44.79 -22.64 -11.94
CA LEU A 161 43.58 -23.46 -11.82
C LEU A 161 43.64 -24.38 -10.61
N LEU A 162 44.79 -25.00 -10.32
CA LEU A 162 45.01 -25.80 -9.10
C LEU A 162 44.79 -24.96 -7.83
N THR A 163 45.32 -23.73 -7.82
CA THR A 163 45.13 -22.79 -6.70
C THR A 163 43.65 -22.41 -6.52
N LYS A 164 42.90 -22.26 -7.62
CA LYS A 164 41.45 -22.02 -7.56
C LYS A 164 40.69 -23.22 -7.05
N ASN A 165 40.99 -24.42 -7.56
CA ASN A 165 40.38 -25.66 -7.11
C ASN A 165 40.49 -25.82 -5.58
N ALA A 166 41.69 -25.58 -5.03
CA ALA A 166 41.94 -25.63 -3.59
C ALA A 166 41.04 -24.67 -2.77
N ARG A 167 40.74 -23.49 -3.32
CA ARG A 167 39.81 -22.52 -2.69
C ARG A 167 38.35 -22.97 -2.78
N TYR A 168 37.93 -23.55 -3.90
CA TYR A 168 36.57 -24.05 -4.07
C TYR A 168 36.26 -25.27 -3.22
N SER A 169 37.25 -26.13 -3.01
CA SER A 169 37.13 -27.36 -2.22
C SER A 169 37.25 -27.14 -0.70
N ASN A 170 37.12 -25.89 -0.21
CA ASN A 170 37.21 -25.53 1.21
C ASN A 170 38.43 -26.13 1.96
N TYR A 171 39.56 -26.28 1.27
CA TYR A 171 40.80 -26.89 1.77
C TYR A 171 40.63 -28.24 2.48
N GLN A 172 39.69 -29.07 2.04
CA GLN A 172 39.61 -30.46 2.50
C GLN A 172 40.50 -31.32 1.59
N GLN A 173 41.50 -32.01 2.17
CA GLN A 173 42.43 -32.90 1.45
C GLN A 173 41.70 -33.99 0.65
N GLU A 174 40.50 -34.37 1.06
CA GLU A 174 39.64 -35.35 0.36
C GLU A 174 38.96 -34.75 -0.89
N LEU A 175 38.56 -33.48 -0.86
CA LEU A 175 37.96 -32.74 -1.99
C LEU A 175 39.00 -32.17 -2.97
N LEU A 176 40.28 -32.16 -2.57
CA LEU A 176 41.43 -31.85 -3.44
C LEU A 176 41.70 -32.98 -4.44
N LYS A 177 41.19 -34.19 -4.20
CA LYS A 177 41.30 -35.35 -5.10
C LYS A 177 40.15 -35.40 -6.09
N HIS A 178 40.08 -34.46 -7.04
CA HIS A 178 39.42 -34.69 -8.32
C HIS A 178 40.20 -34.00 -9.44
N THR A 179 40.91 -34.80 -10.22
CA THR A 179 41.93 -34.46 -11.21
C THR A 179 41.42 -33.84 -12.52
N ASN A 180 40.19 -33.30 -12.55
CA ASN A 180 39.59 -32.74 -13.78
C ASN A 180 39.20 -31.26 -13.64
N PHE A 181 39.87 -30.50 -12.78
CA PHE A 181 39.69 -29.04 -12.69
C PHE A 181 40.48 -28.34 -13.80
N THR A 182 39.91 -28.37 -15.00
CA THR A 182 40.43 -27.76 -16.22
C THR A 182 39.89 -26.33 -16.38
N SER A 183 40.38 -25.62 -17.39
CA SER A 183 39.81 -24.30 -17.73
C SER A 183 38.32 -24.41 -18.07
N GLU A 184 37.93 -25.46 -18.77
CA GLU A 184 36.56 -25.71 -19.22
C GLU A 184 35.64 -25.96 -18.02
N THR A 185 35.99 -26.87 -17.12
CA THR A 185 35.16 -27.17 -15.94
C THR A 185 35.09 -25.99 -14.96
N TYR A 186 36.13 -25.14 -14.92
CA TYR A 186 36.08 -23.89 -14.16
C TYR A 186 35.11 -22.87 -14.78
N LEU A 187 35.09 -22.75 -16.11
CA LEU A 187 34.16 -21.89 -16.83
C LEU A 187 32.71 -22.38 -16.71
N GLU A 188 32.47 -23.68 -16.86
CA GLU A 188 31.14 -24.30 -16.65
C GLU A 188 30.59 -23.99 -15.26
N ARG A 189 31.44 -24.09 -14.23
CA ARG A 189 31.03 -23.79 -12.86
C ARG A 189 30.71 -22.31 -12.65
N MET A 190 31.50 -21.40 -13.23
CA MET A 190 31.17 -19.97 -13.20
C MET A 190 29.88 -19.67 -13.97
N ALA A 191 29.64 -20.33 -15.10
CA ALA A 191 28.41 -20.18 -15.87
C ALA A 191 27.18 -20.62 -15.06
N SER A 192 27.25 -21.76 -14.36
CA SER A 192 26.16 -22.21 -13.47
C SER A 192 25.89 -21.22 -12.33
N GLU A 193 26.92 -20.70 -11.67
CA GLU A 193 26.75 -19.69 -10.61
C GLU A 193 26.15 -18.37 -11.14
N LEU A 194 26.50 -17.98 -12.37
CA LEU A 194 25.93 -16.81 -13.05
C LEU A 194 24.46 -17.04 -13.41
N GLU A 195 24.11 -18.22 -13.90
CA GLU A 195 22.73 -18.59 -14.22
C GLU A 195 21.84 -18.53 -12.97
N ASP A 196 22.30 -19.08 -11.83
CA ASP A 196 21.58 -18.99 -10.57
C ASP A 196 21.38 -17.53 -10.12
N THR A 197 22.41 -16.71 -10.28
CA THR A 197 22.34 -15.28 -9.97
C THR A 197 21.35 -14.57 -10.88
N GLU A 198 21.33 -14.88 -12.18
CA GLU A 198 20.40 -14.33 -13.16
C GLU A 198 18.96 -14.72 -12.83
N ARG A 199 18.69 -15.99 -12.50
CA ARG A 199 17.37 -16.47 -12.07
C ARG A 199 16.88 -15.70 -10.84
N ARG A 200 17.75 -15.46 -9.86
CA ARG A 200 17.41 -14.65 -8.67
C ARG A 200 17.13 -13.18 -9.02
N ILE A 201 17.91 -12.58 -9.93
CA ILE A 201 17.66 -11.20 -10.39
C ILE A 201 16.31 -11.11 -11.11
N LYS A 202 16.00 -12.05 -12.00
CA LYS A 202 14.71 -12.11 -12.70
C LYS A 202 13.54 -12.26 -11.72
N ALA A 203 13.69 -13.10 -10.70
CA ALA A 203 12.66 -13.26 -9.66
C ALA A 203 12.40 -11.94 -8.90
N ILE A 204 13.45 -11.21 -8.52
CA ILE A 204 13.31 -9.91 -7.86
C ILE A 204 12.66 -8.89 -8.80
N GLN A 205 13.10 -8.81 -10.06
CA GLN A 205 12.49 -7.90 -11.02
C GLN A 205 11.00 -8.20 -11.25
N ALA A 206 10.62 -9.48 -11.27
CA ALA A 206 9.21 -9.88 -11.36
C ALA A 206 8.43 -9.46 -10.11
N GLN A 207 9.00 -9.64 -8.92
CA GLN A 207 8.42 -9.20 -7.66
C GLN A 207 8.28 -7.67 -7.60
N ASP A 208 9.29 -6.92 -8.06
CA ASP A 208 9.25 -5.45 -8.11
C ASP A 208 8.19 -4.95 -9.09
N LYS A 209 8.06 -5.57 -10.26
CA LYS A 209 6.97 -5.28 -11.21
C LYS A 209 5.61 -5.56 -10.60
N ALA A 210 5.46 -6.68 -9.88
CA ALA A 210 4.23 -7.00 -9.16
C ALA A 210 3.93 -5.95 -8.09
N ASN A 211 4.93 -5.54 -7.31
CA ASN A 211 4.81 -4.50 -6.29
C ASN A 211 4.44 -3.13 -6.90
N GLN A 212 5.04 -2.75 -8.03
CA GLN A 212 4.67 -1.54 -8.76
C GLN A 212 3.23 -1.63 -9.25
N ARG A 213 2.81 -2.78 -9.79
CA ARG A 213 1.44 -2.98 -10.22
C ARG A 213 0.45 -2.92 -9.06
N ILE A 214 0.81 -3.47 -7.90
CA ILE A 214 0.01 -3.34 -6.67
C ILE A 214 -0.16 -1.86 -6.32
N ARG A 215 0.91 -1.05 -6.31
CA ARG A 215 0.82 0.40 -6.04
C ARG A 215 -0.06 1.14 -7.04
N GLU A 216 0.05 0.81 -8.33
CA GLU A 216 -0.82 1.38 -9.36
C GLU A 216 -2.29 1.00 -9.16
N LEU A 217 -2.55 -0.26 -8.78
CA LEU A 217 -3.89 -0.74 -8.49
C LEU A 217 -4.45 -0.08 -7.24
N GLU A 218 -3.64 0.09 -6.18
CA GLU A 218 -4.00 0.83 -4.97
C GLU A 218 -4.37 2.28 -5.32
N GLN A 219 -3.59 2.94 -6.18
CA GLN A 219 -3.91 4.29 -6.65
C GLN A 219 -5.20 4.33 -7.47
N LYS A 220 -5.39 3.38 -8.40
CA LYS A 220 -6.63 3.27 -9.19
C LYS A 220 -7.85 2.97 -8.33
N ILE A 221 -7.71 2.13 -7.31
CA ILE A 221 -8.76 1.85 -6.34
C ILE A 221 -9.09 3.14 -5.60
N SER A 222 -8.10 3.89 -5.12
CA SER A 222 -8.32 5.18 -4.47
C SER A 222 -9.04 6.19 -5.39
N ASP A 223 -8.65 6.27 -6.65
CA ASP A 223 -9.28 7.16 -7.64
C ASP A 223 -10.70 6.70 -7.99
N LEU A 224 -10.94 5.39 -8.12
CA LEU A 224 -12.26 4.82 -8.36
C LEU A 224 -13.18 4.99 -7.14
N GLU A 225 -12.65 4.82 -5.93
CA GLU A 225 -13.38 5.12 -4.69
C GLU A 225 -13.79 6.59 -4.68
N LYS A 226 -12.90 7.50 -5.07
CA LYS A 226 -13.21 8.93 -5.20
C LYS A 226 -14.26 9.20 -6.30
N GLN A 227 -14.16 8.55 -7.45
CA GLN A 227 -15.15 8.67 -8.53
C GLN A 227 -16.51 8.10 -8.13
N ASN A 228 -16.53 6.96 -7.44
CA ASN A 228 -17.74 6.35 -6.93
C ASN A 228 -18.37 7.23 -5.85
N GLN A 229 -17.57 7.82 -4.96
CA GLN A 229 -18.06 8.83 -4.00
C GLN A 229 -18.66 10.05 -4.71
N ASP A 230 -18.06 10.51 -5.81
CA ASP A 230 -18.56 11.63 -6.61
C ASP A 230 -19.84 11.29 -7.39
N LEU A 231 -19.95 10.08 -7.94
CA LEU A 231 -21.15 9.60 -8.63
C LEU A 231 -22.29 9.37 -7.64
N ASP A 232 -21.99 8.74 -6.50
CA ASP A 232 -22.93 8.57 -5.40
C ASP A 232 -23.45 9.94 -4.95
N TYR A 233 -22.58 10.96 -4.81
CA TYR A 233 -22.98 12.33 -4.47
C TYR A 233 -23.90 12.99 -5.52
N LEU A 234 -23.68 12.73 -6.81
CA LEU A 234 -24.52 13.27 -7.88
C LEU A 234 -25.90 12.59 -7.92
N LEU A 235 -25.94 11.26 -7.77
CA LEU A 235 -27.17 10.46 -7.70
C LEU A 235 -28.09 10.90 -6.57
N THR A 236 -27.54 11.22 -5.41
CA THR A 236 -28.34 11.55 -4.22
C THR A 236 -28.68 13.02 -4.07
N SER A 237 -27.99 13.92 -4.78
CA SER A 237 -28.33 15.34 -4.87
C SER A 237 -29.40 15.66 -5.93
N GLY A 238 -29.97 14.64 -6.60
CA GLY A 238 -31.05 14.81 -7.58
C GLY A 238 -30.62 15.48 -8.90
N LYS A 239 -29.31 15.62 -9.13
CA LYS A 239 -28.74 16.29 -10.31
C LYS A 239 -28.63 15.36 -11.52
N ASN A 240 -29.77 14.77 -11.91
CA ASN A 240 -29.81 13.74 -12.95
C ASN A 240 -29.22 14.20 -14.30
N SER A 241 -29.25 15.50 -14.65
CA SER A 241 -28.62 16.00 -15.88
C SER A 241 -27.08 15.98 -15.85
N GLU A 242 -26.45 16.18 -14.68
CA GLU A 242 -24.99 16.08 -14.52
C GLU A 242 -24.53 14.61 -14.54
N ILE A 243 -25.36 13.69 -14.03
CA ILE A 243 -25.14 12.24 -14.10
C ILE A 243 -25.24 11.75 -15.54
N ILE A 244 -26.29 12.16 -16.27
CA ILE A 244 -26.48 11.82 -17.68
C ILE A 244 -25.30 12.33 -18.50
N LYS A 245 -24.81 13.57 -18.25
CA LYS A 245 -23.60 14.09 -18.91
C LYS A 245 -22.36 13.24 -18.59
N LYS A 246 -22.08 12.93 -17.31
CA LYS A 246 -20.92 12.09 -16.94
C LYS A 246 -21.00 10.69 -17.53
N LEU A 247 -22.18 10.06 -17.54
CA LEU A 247 -22.40 8.75 -18.15
C LEU A 247 -22.24 8.81 -19.66
N GLN A 248 -22.75 9.84 -20.33
CA GLN A 248 -22.55 10.04 -21.77
C GLN A 248 -21.07 10.20 -22.12
N THR A 249 -20.30 10.97 -21.33
CA THR A 249 -18.85 11.10 -21.52
C THR A 249 -18.13 9.77 -21.31
N LYS A 250 -18.51 8.99 -20.28
CA LYS A 250 -17.90 7.68 -20.00
C LYS A 250 -18.25 6.64 -21.05
N ILE A 251 -19.47 6.68 -21.60
CA ILE A 251 -19.90 5.85 -22.75
C ILE A 251 -19.10 6.22 -24.00
N GLN A 252 -18.89 7.51 -24.27
CA GLN A 252 -18.06 7.95 -25.39
C GLN A 252 -16.58 7.52 -25.25
N GLU A 253 -16.00 7.63 -24.05
CA GLU A 253 -14.65 7.14 -23.78
C GLU A 253 -14.52 5.61 -23.92
N LEU A 254 -15.54 4.87 -23.48
CA LEU A 254 -15.58 3.41 -23.62
C LEU A 254 -15.71 3.00 -25.08
N ASN A 255 -16.63 3.60 -25.83
CA ASN A 255 -16.79 3.32 -27.27
C ASN A 255 -15.49 3.62 -28.02
N LYS A 256 -14.83 4.74 -27.73
CA LYS A 256 -13.54 5.08 -28.33
C LYS A 256 -12.46 4.03 -28.03
N LYS A 257 -12.40 3.52 -26.78
CA LYS A 257 -11.48 2.44 -26.42
C LYS A 257 -11.82 1.12 -27.11
N THR A 258 -13.10 0.80 -27.29
CA THR A 258 -13.54 -0.38 -28.03
C THR A 258 -13.12 -0.28 -29.50
N ASP A 259 -13.30 0.88 -30.13
CA ASP A 259 -12.87 1.14 -31.51
C ASP A 259 -11.34 1.06 -31.68
N GLU A 260 -10.58 1.49 -30.68
CA GLU A 260 -9.11 1.37 -30.65
C GLU A 260 -8.68 -0.10 -30.55
N ILE A 261 -9.33 -0.89 -29.69
CA ILE A 261 -9.08 -2.34 -29.55
C ILE A 261 -9.47 -3.10 -30.82
N GLU A 262 -10.63 -2.80 -31.44
CA GLU A 262 -11.05 -3.45 -32.68
C GLU A 262 -10.10 -3.16 -33.86
N LYS A 263 -9.45 -1.98 -33.87
CA LYS A 263 -8.41 -1.65 -34.85
C LYS A 263 -7.10 -2.39 -34.60
N GLU A 264 -6.69 -2.56 -33.35
CA GLU A 264 -5.50 -3.34 -32.97
C GLU A 264 -5.66 -4.84 -33.25
N VAL A 265 -6.88 -5.39 -33.14
CA VAL A 265 -7.16 -6.81 -33.39
C VAL A 265 -7.28 -7.15 -34.89
N ASN A 266 -7.61 -6.15 -35.73
CA ASN A 266 -7.77 -6.32 -37.18
C ASN A 266 -6.54 -5.89 -38.00
N GLN A 267 -5.41 -5.60 -37.35
CA GLN A 267 -4.07 -5.42 -37.96
C GLN A 267 -3.21 -6.66 -37.76
#